data_AF-A0A940AJ64-F1
#
_entry.id   AF-A0A940AJ64-F1
#
_cell.length_a   1.000
_cell.length_b   1.000
_cell.length_c   1.000
_cell.angle_alpha   90.00
_cell.angle_beta   90.00
_cell.angle_gamma   90.00
#
_symmetry.space_group_name_H-M   'P 1'
#
loop_
_entity.id
_entity.type
_entity.pdbx_description
1 polymer ?
#
loop_
_entity_poly.entity_id
_entity_poly.type
_entity_poly.pdbx_seq_one_letter_code
_entity_poly.pdbx_strand_id
1 'polypeptide(L)' 'MTNIELVLNMLAEVTATSISKHEKPEGFNENKKVAVRGGKVANTARQEYEKATGQKAVSALNAKDKTSLEIGIKEKK' A
#
# COMPACT_ATOMS: atom_id res chain seq x y z
N MET A 1 5.96 -0.71 9.14
CA MET A 1 5.39 -1.31 7.93
C MET A 1 5.01 -2.75 8.24
N THR A 2 3.74 -3.07 8.05
CA THR A 2 3.09 -4.36 8.31
C THR A 2 2.94 -5.16 7.02
N ASN A 3 2.55 -6.44 7.14
CA ASN A 3 2.31 -7.31 5.99
C ASN A 3 1.20 -6.76 5.07
N ILE A 4 0.13 -6.20 5.64
CA ILE A 4 -0.97 -5.64 4.84
C ILE A 4 -0.51 -4.39 4.08
N GLU A 5 0.30 -3.52 4.69
CA GLU A 5 0.89 -2.36 4.03
C GLU A 5 1.81 -2.78 2.88
N LEU A 6 2.60 -3.85 3.07
CA LEU A 6 3.47 -4.38 2.03
C LEU A 6 2.69 -4.92 0.84
N VAL A 7 1.63 -5.70 1.08
CA VAL A 7 0.77 -6.25 0.01
C VAL A 7 0.04 -5.15 -0.74
N LEU A 8 -0.48 -4.14 -0.04
CA LEU A 8 -1.14 -2.99 -0.68
C LEU A 8 -0.16 -2.18 -1.53
N ASN A 9 1.07 -1.98 -1.07
CA ASN A 9 2.11 -1.32 -1.85
C ASN A 9 2.47 -2.12 -3.11
N MET A 10 2.64 -3.44 -2.96
CA MET A 10 2.92 -4.34 -4.09
C MET A 10 1.77 -4.33 -5.10
N LEU A 11 0.51 -4.31 -4.64
CA LEU A 11 -0.65 -4.19 -5.52
C LEU A 11 -0.61 -2.89 -6.33
N ALA A 12 -0.26 -1.76 -5.69
CA ALA A 12 -0.12 -0.48 -6.39
C ALA A 12 0.98 -0.54 -7.46
N GLU A 13 2.14 -1.09 -7.12
CA GLU A 13 3.30 -1.20 -8.00
C GLU A 13 3.03 -2.11 -9.21
N VAL A 14 2.51 -3.32 -8.97
CA VAL A 14 2.17 -4.28 -10.03
C VAL A 14 1.11 -3.69 -10.96
N THR A 15 0.11 -3.02 -10.40
CA THR A 15 -0.95 -2.39 -11.19
C THR A 15 -0.39 -1.23 -12.04
N ALA A 16 0.36 -0.30 -11.45
CA ALA A 16 0.98 0.80 -12.19
C ALA A 16 1.91 0.28 -13.29
N THR A 17 2.68 -0.77 -12.99
CA THR A 17 3.59 -1.42 -13.96
C THR A 17 2.82 -2.06 -15.10
N SER A 18 1.73 -2.77 -14.80
CA SER A 18 0.87 -3.40 -15.82
C SER A 18 0.26 -2.35 -16.74
N ILE A 19 -0.29 -1.27 -16.19
CA ILE A 19 -0.85 -0.14 -16.95
C ILE A 19 0.25 0.51 -17.80
N SER A 20 1.43 0.78 -17.22
CA SER A 20 2.56 1.39 -17.93
C SER A 20 3.01 0.54 -19.12
N LYS A 21 3.14 -0.78 -18.94
CA LYS A 21 3.49 -1.71 -20.03
C LYS A 21 2.47 -1.73 -21.15
N HIS A 22 1.18 -1.59 -20.82
CA HIS A 22 0.10 -1.58 -21.80
C HIS A 22 0.02 -0.27 -22.58
N GLU A 23 0.06 0.85 -21.88
CA GLU A 23 -0.19 2.18 -22.46
C GLU A 23 1.06 2.89 -22.96
N LYS A 24 2.25 2.47 -22.50
CA LYS A 24 3.55 3.06 -22.87
C LYS A 24 3.55 4.59 -22.73
N PRO A 25 3.25 5.12 -21.53
CA PRO A 25 3.15 6.56 -21.31
C PRO A 25 4.47 7.28 -21.57
N GLU A 26 4.40 8.46 -22.19
CA GLU A 26 5.57 9.27 -22.49
C GLU A 26 5.67 10.52 -21.59
N GLY A 27 6.90 10.79 -21.12
CA GLY A 27 7.19 11.94 -20.28
C GLY A 27 6.50 11.91 -18.91
N PHE A 28 6.67 13.00 -18.15
CA PHE A 28 6.27 13.03 -16.74
C PHE A 28 4.75 13.00 -16.54
N ASN A 29 4.00 13.75 -17.35
CA ASN A 29 2.56 13.95 -17.13
C ASN A 29 1.76 12.66 -17.34
N GLU A 30 2.12 11.83 -18.32
CA GLU A 30 1.44 10.57 -18.56
C GLU A 30 1.83 9.52 -17.53
N ASN A 31 3.12 9.42 -17.19
CA ASN A 31 3.60 8.55 -16.11
C ASN A 31 2.94 8.88 -14.76
N LYS A 32 2.72 10.18 -14.46
CA LYS A 32 1.96 10.61 -13.29
C LYS A 32 0.52 10.07 -13.30
N LYS A 33 -0.17 10.11 -14.44
CA LYS A 33 -1.54 9.56 -14.56
C LYS A 33 -1.56 8.05 -14.36
N VAL A 34 -0.55 7.33 -14.85
CA VAL A 34 -0.41 5.88 -14.62
C VAL A 34 -0.19 5.57 -13.14
N ALA A 35 0.73 6.27 -12.48
CA ALA A 35 1.00 6.10 -11.06
C ALA A 35 -0.25 6.35 -10.19
N VAL A 36 -1.01 7.42 -10.48
CA VAL A 36 -2.28 7.71 -9.78
C VAL A 36 -3.29 6.58 -9.95
N ARG A 37 -3.41 6.00 -11.16
CA ARG A 37 -4.32 4.87 -11.40
C ARG A 37 -3.90 3.60 -10.69
N GLY A 38 -2.61 3.26 -10.70
CA GLY A 38 -2.08 2.13 -9.93
C GLY A 38 -2.34 2.28 -8.44
N GLY A 39 -2.06 3.46 -7.89
CA GLY A 39 -2.36 3.78 -6.49
C GLY A 39 -3.85 3.75 -6.16
N LYS A 40 -4.73 4.13 -7.09
CA LYS A 40 -6.19 4.09 -6.89
C LYS A 40 -6.69 2.67 -6.65
N VAL A 41 -6.16 1.67 -7.37
CA VAL A 41 -6.54 0.25 -7.18
C VAL A 41 -6.17 -0.23 -5.78
N ALA A 42 -4.95 0.06 -5.32
CA ALA A 42 -4.54 -0.27 -3.96
C ALA A 42 -5.35 0.48 -2.90
N ASN A 43 -5.73 1.74 -3.13
CA ASN A 43 -6.58 2.48 -2.20
C ASN A 43 -7.99 1.88 -2.09
N THR A 44 -8.58 1.40 -3.19
CA THR A 44 -9.85 0.67 -3.13
C THR A 44 -9.70 -0.59 -2.29
N ALA A 45 -8.68 -1.41 -2.54
CA ALA A 45 -8.42 -2.62 -1.75
C ALA A 45 -8.22 -2.32 -0.25
N ARG A 46 -7.50 -1.23 0.05
CA ARG A 46 -7.32 -0.72 1.42
C ARG A 46 -8.66 -0.41 2.08
N GLN A 47 -9.52 0.37 1.40
CA GLN A 47 -10.83 0.77 1.94
C GLN A 47 -11.72 -0.45 2.22
N GLU A 48 -11.75 -1.41 1.31
CA GLU A 48 -12.52 -2.65 1.49
C GLU A 48 -11.98 -3.50 2.64
N TYR A 49 -10.65 -3.63 2.76
CA TYR A 49 -10.02 -4.32 3.89
C TYR A 49 -10.38 -3.66 5.23
N GLU A 50 -10.27 -2.34 5.34
CA GLU A 50 -10.57 -1.62 6.58
C GLU A 50 -12.04 -1.74 6.96
N LYS A 51 -12.93 -1.69 5.97
CA LYS A 51 -14.37 -1.88 6.17
C LYS A 51 -14.71 -3.30 6.63
N ALA A 52 -14.07 -4.31 6.04
CA ALA A 52 -14.32 -5.72 6.36
C ALA A 52 -13.77 -6.13 7.73
N THR A 53 -12.63 -5.56 8.13
CA THR A 53 -11.92 -5.95 9.37
C THR A 53 -12.16 -5.01 10.54
N GLY A 54 -12.61 -3.77 10.28
CA GLY A 54 -12.68 -2.71 11.30
C GLY A 54 -11.32 -2.20 11.77
N GLN A 55 -10.22 -2.67 11.16
CA GLN A 55 -8.84 -2.31 11.51
C GLN A 55 -8.26 -1.36 10.48
N LYS A 56 -7.38 -0.43 10.90
CA LYS A 56 -6.64 0.41 9.95
C LYS A 56 -5.60 -0.43 9.22
N ALA A 57 -5.53 -0.28 7.90
CA ALA A 57 -4.51 -0.94 7.09
C ALA A 57 -3.14 -0.30 7.31
N VAL A 58 -3.09 1.01 7.52
CA VAL A 58 -1.85 1.75 7.76
C VAL A 58 -1.55 1.79 9.25
N SER A 59 -0.36 1.32 9.61
CA SER A 59 0.12 1.29 10.98
C SER A 59 0.80 2.60 11.35
N ALA A 60 0.78 2.97 12.63
CA ALA A 60 1.54 4.12 13.13
C ALA A 60 3.06 3.83 13.24
N LEU A 61 3.49 2.63 12.85
CA LEU A 61 4.85 2.14 13.06
C LEU A 61 5.83 2.82 12.11
N ASN A 62 6.92 3.34 12.67
CA ASN A 62 7.94 4.06 11.91
C ASN A 62 9.27 3.31 11.95
N ALA A 63 9.98 3.26 10.82
CA ALA A 63 11.31 2.64 10.71
C ALA A 63 12.35 3.21 11.68
N LYS A 64 12.22 4.50 12.06
CA LYS A 64 13.12 5.17 13.02
C LYS A 64 12.90 4.71 14.47
N ASP A 65 11.72 4.17 14.77
CA ASP A 65 11.36 3.63 16.07
C ASP A 65 11.35 2.10 15.98
N LYS A 66 12.54 1.51 16.05
CA LYS A 66 12.77 0.07 15.88
C LYS A 66 11.95 -0.76 16.88
N THR A 67 11.77 -0.26 18.11
CA THR A 67 10.98 -0.91 19.16
C THR A 67 9.50 -1.03 18.80
N SER A 68 8.98 -0.07 18.01
CA SER A 68 7.60 -0.13 17.51
C SER A 68 7.40 -1.21 16.42
N LEU A 69 8.47 -1.64 15.74
CA LEU A 69 8.44 -2.63 14.66
C LEU A 69 8.64 -4.07 15.14
N GLU A 70 9.11 -4.24 16.38
CA GLU A 70 9.22 -5.56 17.00
C GLU A 70 7.82 -6.07 17.30
N ILE A 71 7.46 -7.21 16.70
CA ILE A 71 6.20 -7.92 16.94
C ILE A 71 6.29 -8.53 18.35
N GLY A 72 6.19 -7.69 19.37
CA GLY A 72 5.89 -8.12 20.72
C GLY A 72 4.43 -8.50 20.76
N ILE A 73 4.14 -9.79 20.85
CA ILE A 73 2.87 -10.26 21.40
C ILE A 73 2.75 -9.56 22.76
N LYS A 74 1.96 -8.49 22.82
CA LYS A 74 1.54 -7.94 24.11
C LYS A 74 0.63 -9.00 24.72
N GLU A 75 1.21 -9.95 25.44
CA GLU A 75 0.47 -10.74 26.42
C GLU A 75 -0.22 -9.73 27.33
N LYS A 76 -1.55 -9.65 27.20
CA LYS A 76 -2.38 -8.97 28.17
C LYS A 76 -2.25 -9.77 29.46
N LYS A 77 -1.53 -9.22 30.45
CA LYS A 77 -1.77 -9.56 31.85
C LYS A 77 -3.15 -9.08 32.27
#